data_AF-A0A1F8G401-F1
#
_entry.id   AF-A0A1F8G401-F1
#
_cell.length_a   1.000
_cell.length_b   1.000
_cell.length_c   1.000
_cell.angle_alpha   90.00
_cell.angle_beta   90.00
_cell.angle_gamma   90.00
#
_symmetry.space_group_name_H-M   'P 1'
#
loop_
_entity.id
_entity.type
_entity.pdbx_description
1 polymer ?
#
loop_
_entity_poly.entity_id
_entity_poly.type
_entity_poly.pdbx_seq_one_letter_code
_entity_poly.pdbx_strand_id
1 'polypeptide(L)'
;MTKPVSPVSDEQREKKTALAALAKRKEENKNKKPVDNSSLRAGSSMYFQCDVCKGEIVLPEDYQPPRPRLCTPCERMERRGWLPKEGI
;
A
#
# COMPACT_ATOMS: atom_id res chain seq x y z
N MET A 1 -6.38 -29.12 31.38
CA MET A 1 -5.06 -29.06 30.70
C MET A 1 -5.08 -27.92 29.70
N THR A 2 -4.66 -26.72 30.12
CA THR A 2 -4.52 -25.56 29.23
C THR A 2 -3.14 -25.62 28.57
N LYS A 3 -3.10 -25.70 27.23
CA LYS A 3 -1.83 -25.68 26.48
C LYS A 3 -1.15 -24.32 26.67
N PRO A 4 0.17 -24.26 26.88
CA PRO A 4 0.89 -23.00 26.94
C PRO A 4 0.85 -22.32 25.56
N VAL A 5 0.39 -21.08 25.52
CA VAL A 5 0.40 -20.25 24.31
C VAL A 5 1.84 -19.80 24.08
N SER A 6 2.52 -20.37 23.09
CA SER A 6 3.87 -19.96 22.72
C SER A 6 3.91 -18.47 22.34
N PRO A 7 4.96 -17.72 22.74
CA PRO A 7 5.07 -16.30 22.41
C PRO A 7 5.14 -16.13 20.89
N VAL A 8 4.21 -15.32 20.36
CA VAL A 8 4.18 -14.91 18.96
C VAL A 8 5.49 -14.18 18.64
N SER A 9 6.23 -14.67 17.64
CA SER A 9 7.51 -14.10 17.18
C SER A 9 7.35 -12.63 16.77
N ASP A 10 8.43 -11.85 16.85
CA ASP A 10 8.40 -10.43 16.48
C ASP A 10 7.94 -10.22 15.03
N GLU A 11 8.36 -11.09 14.11
CA GLU A 11 7.92 -11.07 12.72
C GLU A 11 6.39 -11.25 12.59
N GLN A 12 5.79 -12.16 13.36
CA GLN A 12 4.34 -12.36 13.36
C GLN A 12 3.59 -11.14 13.92
N ARG A 13 4.16 -10.45 14.91
CA ARG A 13 3.60 -9.20 15.47
C ARG A 13 3.69 -8.06 14.46
N GLU A 14 4.82 -7.91 13.77
CA GLU A 14 5.00 -6.94 12.70
C GLU A 14 4.03 -7.20 11.55
N LYS A 15 3.92 -8.45 11.09
CA LYS A 15 2.99 -8.85 10.03
C LYS A 15 1.54 -8.51 10.40
N LYS A 16 1.11 -8.85 11.63
CA LYS A 16 -0.24 -8.54 12.11
C LYS A 16 -0.49 -7.03 12.12
N THR A 17 0.48 -6.25 12.59
CA THR A 17 0.40 -4.79 12.61
C THR A 17 0.32 -4.21 11.20
N ALA A 18 1.15 -4.70 10.29
CA ALA A 18 1.16 -4.26 8.89
C ALA A 18 -0.15 -4.59 8.17
N LEU A 19 -0.74 -5.76 8.41
CA LEU A 19 -2.03 -6.16 7.87
C LEU A 19 -3.19 -5.31 8.42
N ALA A 20 -3.18 -5.01 9.72
CA ALA A 20 -4.19 -4.12 10.32
C ALA A 20 -4.10 -2.70 9.73
N ALA A 21 -2.88 -2.17 9.56
CA ALA A 21 -2.66 -0.89 8.92
C ALA A 21 -3.09 -0.90 7.44
N LEU A 22 -2.87 -2.00 6.72
CA LEU A 22 -3.34 -2.16 5.35
C LEU A 22 -4.87 -2.13 5.25
N ALA A 23 -5.57 -2.84 6.14
CA ALA A 23 -7.03 -2.85 6.18
C ALA A 23 -7.59 -1.43 6.40
N LYS A 24 -7.00 -0.67 7.34
CA LYS A 24 -7.35 0.73 7.58
C LYS A 24 -7.15 1.58 6.31
N ARG A 25 -5.99 1.49 5.66
CA ARG A 25 -5.73 2.24 4.40
C ARG A 25 -6.73 1.89 3.29
N LYS A 26 -7.11 0.61 3.17
CA LYS A 26 -8.11 0.18 2.18
C LYS A 26 -9.46 0.86 2.42
N GLU A 27 -9.93 0.90 3.67
CA GLU A 27 -11.19 1.58 3.99
C GLU A 27 -11.10 3.10 3.76
N GLU A 28 -10.00 3.73 4.17
CA GLU A 28 -9.78 5.17 3.98
C GLU A 28 -9.73 5.59 2.50
N ASN A 29 -9.26 4.71 1.62
CA ASN A 29 -9.09 5.00 0.19
C ASN A 29 -10.24 4.48 -0.69
N LYS A 30 -11.15 3.67 -0.14
CA LYS A 30 -12.28 3.05 -0.86
C LYS A 30 -13.10 4.03 -1.71
N ASN A 31 -13.34 5.24 -1.20
CA ASN A 31 -14.16 6.25 -1.86
C ASN A 31 -13.32 7.37 -2.52
N LYS A 32 -11.99 7.27 -2.49
CA LYS A 32 -11.13 8.29 -3.09
C LYS A 32 -11.14 8.14 -4.60
N LYS A 33 -11.45 9.24 -5.28
CA LYS A 33 -11.36 9.32 -6.74
C LYS A 33 -9.89 9.51 -7.13
N PRO A 34 -9.39 8.78 -8.15
CA PRO A 34 -8.06 9.05 -8.70
C PRO A 34 -7.96 10.49 -9.20
N VAL A 35 -6.80 11.10 -9.00
CA VAL A 35 -6.47 12.41 -9.58
C VAL A 35 -6.22 12.22 -11.08
N ASP A 36 -6.89 13.03 -11.89
CA ASP A 36 -6.66 13.08 -13.32
C ASP A 36 -5.47 14.01 -13.61
N ASN A 37 -4.31 13.42 -13.91
CA ASN A 37 -3.09 14.17 -14.23
C ASN A 37 -3.26 15.10 -15.45
N SER A 38 -4.17 14.79 -16.38
CA SER A 38 -4.38 15.64 -17.57
C SER A 38 -5.05 16.98 -17.24
N SER A 39 -5.71 17.06 -16.08
CA SER A 39 -6.35 18.28 -15.58
C SER A 39 -5.42 19.19 -14.79
N LEU A 40 -4.20 18.74 -14.49
CA LEU A 40 -3.22 19.48 -13.68
C LEU A 40 -2.44 20.48 -14.53
N ARG A 41 -1.96 21.55 -13.89
CA ARG A 41 -1.09 22.54 -14.56
C ARG A 41 0.30 21.93 -14.79
N ALA A 42 0.97 22.33 -15.86
CA ALA A 42 2.40 22.07 -16.04
C ALA A 42 3.19 22.54 -14.80
N GLY A 43 4.18 21.78 -14.37
CA GLY A 43 4.87 21.96 -13.09
C GLY A 43 4.30 21.11 -11.93
N SER A 44 3.15 20.46 -12.11
CA SER A 44 2.49 19.71 -11.03
C SER A 44 3.08 18.31 -10.86
N SER A 45 3.05 17.81 -9.63
CA SER A 45 3.36 16.41 -9.35
C SER A 45 2.46 15.46 -10.15
N MET A 46 3.00 14.27 -10.44
CA MET A 46 2.25 13.16 -11.01
C MET A 46 1.63 12.32 -9.90
N TYR A 47 0.37 11.97 -10.09
CA TYR A 47 -0.42 11.19 -9.14
C TYR A 47 -0.75 9.82 -9.73
N PHE A 48 -0.37 8.76 -9.02
CA PHE A 48 -0.71 7.39 -9.36
C PHE A 48 -1.49 6.73 -8.22
N GLN A 49 -2.14 5.61 -8.52
CA GLN A 49 -2.88 4.85 -7.52
C GLN A 49 -2.20 3.50 -7.27
N CYS A 50 -1.99 3.19 -5.99
CA CYS A 50 -1.50 1.88 -5.54
C CYS A 50 -2.51 0.78 -5.84
N ASP A 51 -2.07 -0.30 -6.48
CA ASP A 51 -2.93 -1.43 -6.88
C ASP A 51 -3.58 -2.11 -5.67
N VAL A 52 -2.88 -2.16 -4.53
CA VAL A 52 -3.29 -2.91 -3.34
C VAL A 52 -4.19 -2.11 -2.40
N CYS A 53 -3.76 -0.92 -1.97
CA CYS A 53 -4.50 -0.14 -0.98
C CYS A 53 -5.29 1.02 -1.57
N LYS A 54 -5.24 1.20 -2.90
CA LYS A 54 -5.86 2.31 -3.65
C LYS A 54 -5.44 3.71 -3.19
N GLY A 55 -4.36 3.77 -2.41
CA GLY A 55 -3.77 5.02 -1.93
C GLY A 55 -2.99 5.72 -3.03
N GLU A 56 -2.90 7.03 -2.90
CA GLU A 56 -2.18 7.89 -3.83
C GLU A 56 -0.67 7.72 -3.69
N ILE A 57 0.02 7.72 -4.83
CA ILE A 57 1.46 7.74 -4.97
C ILE A 57 1.78 9.05 -5.70
N VAL A 58 2.43 9.97 -4.99
CA VAL A 58 2.81 11.28 -5.52
C VAL A 58 4.27 11.23 -5.93
N LEU A 59 4.53 11.58 -7.18
CA LEU A 59 5.86 11.61 -7.78
C LEU A 59 6.12 12.98 -8.42
N PRO A 60 7.39 13.38 -8.58
CA PRO A 60 7.71 14.63 -9.25
C PRO A 60 7.25 14.60 -10.72
N GLU A 61 7.12 15.78 -11.33
CA GLU A 61 6.69 15.93 -12.73
C GLU A 61 7.64 15.21 -13.71
N ASP A 62 8.93 15.18 -13.40
CA ASP A 62 9.97 14.58 -14.23
C ASP A 62 10.05 13.05 -14.12
N TYR A 63 9.12 12.44 -13.39
CA TYR A 63 9.10 10.99 -13.18
C TYR A 63 9.05 10.22 -14.50
N GLN A 64 10.02 9.33 -14.67
CA GLN A 64 10.14 8.48 -15.85
C GLN A 64 9.50 7.10 -15.62
N PRO A 65 8.95 6.47 -16.68
CA PRO A 65 8.42 5.10 -16.61
C PRO A 65 9.42 4.08 -16.04
N PRO A 66 8.93 2.96 -15.47
CA PRO A 66 7.55 2.47 -15.52
C PRO A 66 6.64 3.09 -14.45
N ARG A 67 5.32 3.16 -14.70
CA ARG A 67 4.34 3.60 -13.70
C ARG A 67 4.49 2.80 -12.38
N PRO A 68 4.49 3.44 -11.20
CA PRO A 68 4.54 2.73 -9.93
C PRO A 68 3.23 1.96 -9.70
N ARG A 69 3.36 0.69 -9.32
CA ARG A 69 2.22 -0.17 -8.98
C ARG A 69 1.84 -0.10 -7.52
N LEU A 70 2.82 0.02 -6.62
CA LEU A 70 2.62 -0.06 -5.18
C LEU A 70 3.14 1.19 -4.48
N CYS A 71 2.43 1.64 -3.46
CA CYS A 71 2.99 2.61 -2.52
C CYS A 71 4.03 1.93 -1.62
N THR A 72 4.96 2.71 -1.06
CA THR A 72 6.09 2.20 -0.25
C THR A 72 5.67 1.21 0.86
N PRO A 73 4.58 1.43 1.62
CA PRO A 73 4.13 0.45 2.59
C PRO A 73 3.71 -0.90 1.97
N CYS A 74 3.02 -0.87 0.83
CA CYS A 74 2.55 -2.09 0.15
C CYS A 74 3.71 -2.83 -0.52
N GLU A 75 4.68 -2.10 -1.09
CA GLU A 75 5.91 -2.68 -1.63
C GLU A 75 6.72 -3.41 -0.55
N ARG A 76 6.86 -2.83 0.65
CA ARG A 76 7.52 -3.51 1.78
C ARG A 76 6.81 -4.79 2.20
N MET A 77 5.47 -4.79 2.19
CA MET A 77 4.68 -5.98 2.49
C MET A 77 4.79 -7.04 1.40
N GLU A 78 4.87 -6.64 0.13
CA GLU A 78 5.07 -7.55 -1.01
C GLU A 78 6.43 -8.25 -0.91
N ARG A 79 7.51 -7.49 -0.69
CA ARG A 79 8.87 -8.02 -0.54
C ARG A 79 9.01 -9.02 0.62
N ARG A 80 8.16 -8.90 1.64
CA ARG A 80 8.10 -9.82 2.80
C ARG A 80 7.14 -10.99 2.60
N GLY A 81 6.44 -11.07 1.47
CA GLY A 81 5.42 -12.11 1.23
C GLY A 81 4.22 -12.01 2.18
N TRP A 82 3.93 -10.81 2.69
CA TRP A 82 2.84 -10.58 3.65
C TRP A 82 1.52 -10.20 2.99
N LEU A 83 1.55 -9.77 1.73
CA LEU A 83 0.31 -9.50 0.98
C LEU A 83 -0.43 -10.82 0.69
N PRO A 84 -1.76 -10.83 0.82
CA PRO A 84 -2.56 -12.00 0.43
C PRO A 84 -2.40 -12.25 -1.07
N LYS A 85 -2.32 -13.52 -1.46
CA LYS A 85 -2.19 -13.95 -2.87
C LYS A 85 -3.46 -13.70 -3.69
N GLU A 86 -4.57 -13.41 -3.04
CA GLU A 86 -5.86 -13.11 -3.68
C GLU A 86 -6.09 -11.59 -3.70
N GLY A 87 -6.07 -10.98 -4.89
CA GLY A 87 -6.46 -9.59 -5.10
C GLY A 87 -5.33 -8.58 -5.36
N ILE A 88 -4.27 -8.99 -6.07
CA ILE A 88 -3.47 -8.07 -6.91
C ILE A 88 -3.99 -8.17 -8.34
#